data_AF-A0A3D8IL69-F1
#
_entry.id   AF-A0A3D8IL69-F1
#
_cell.length_a   1.000
_cell.length_b   1.000
_cell.length_c   1.000
_cell.angle_alpha   90.00
_cell.angle_beta   90.00
_cell.angle_gamma   90.00
#
_symmetry.space_group_name_H-M   'P 1'
#
loop_
_entity.id
_entity.type
_entity.pdbx_description
1 polymer ?
#
loop_
_entity_poly.entity_id
_entity_poly.type
_entity_poly.pdbx_seq_one_letter_code
_entity_poly.pdbx_strand_id
1 'polypeptide(L)'
;MKELEEYKPILKQIYTIEERKNILPLDILGRTLAYNSFLPRLSDVEYLYQNFRVYDKSPSDKNSLQYEKQSLKTSQINNNHTPVSTHKGVSIQLDNLTTILQQATIGDNSHLEKEILCIFIDDKGTNQDNLIDSISALRRLMPVFIGYKGVIIDTYQILELAISGADMFVLDCNALRLFIDILSYAQTEKLPLDSINTESFFEHLQQTKHKKDSKKMLSTLFNNLIAFGNNLGLVPIIQLQDKNDVKMLLSLKNPIDCVLCPPNLISLLPNSYLIFSLLQDSVSKDRSPTKHDVGLQNYQGIDVLLEQVYK
;
A
#
# COMPACT_ATOMS: atom_id res chain seq x y z
N MET A 1 -16.78 -21.15 -7.87
CA MET A 1 -17.45 -20.27 -6.88
C MET A 1 -16.47 -19.36 -6.15
N LYS A 2 -15.42 -19.85 -5.48
CA LYS A 2 -14.44 -18.96 -4.80
C LYS A 2 -13.78 -17.92 -5.72
N GLU A 3 -13.34 -18.33 -6.91
CA GLU A 3 -12.74 -17.43 -7.89
C GLU A 3 -13.69 -16.29 -8.33
N LEU A 4 -15.02 -16.53 -8.34
CA LEU A 4 -16.01 -15.52 -8.76
C LEU A 4 -16.17 -14.41 -7.72
N GLU A 5 -15.99 -14.72 -6.44
CA GLU A 5 -16.07 -13.73 -5.36
C GLU A 5 -14.92 -12.72 -5.45
N GLU A 6 -13.77 -13.10 -6.03
CA GLU A 6 -12.61 -12.21 -6.18
C GLU A 6 -12.85 -11.11 -7.22
N TYR A 7 -13.72 -11.33 -8.22
CA TYR A 7 -14.04 -10.34 -9.25
C TYR A 7 -15.05 -9.28 -8.79
N LYS A 8 -15.92 -9.61 -7.83
CA LYS A 8 -16.95 -8.69 -7.33
C LYS A 8 -16.40 -7.33 -6.85
N PRO A 9 -15.35 -7.25 -6.03
CA PRO A 9 -14.80 -5.96 -5.61
C PRO A 9 -14.26 -5.16 -6.80
N ILE A 10 -13.68 -5.82 -7.81
CA ILE A 10 -13.19 -5.15 -9.02
C ILE A 10 -14.34 -4.58 -9.86
N LEU A 11 -15.38 -5.38 -10.10
CA LEU A 11 -16.57 -4.93 -10.85
C LEU A 11 -17.28 -3.76 -10.15
N LYS A 12 -17.45 -3.85 -8.82
CA LYS A 12 -17.98 -2.74 -8.02
C LYS A 12 -17.10 -1.50 -8.17
N GLN A 13 -15.79 -1.66 -8.11
CA GLN A 13 -14.84 -0.55 -8.23
C GLN A 13 -14.94 0.14 -9.59
N ILE A 14 -15.08 -0.61 -10.69
CA ILE A 14 -15.26 -0.07 -12.04
C ILE A 14 -16.50 0.84 -12.08
N TYR A 15 -17.64 0.33 -11.62
CA TYR A 15 -18.89 1.08 -11.61
C TYR A 15 -18.77 2.39 -10.80
N THR A 16 -18.22 2.31 -9.59
CA THR A 16 -18.02 3.48 -8.72
C THR A 16 -17.03 4.51 -9.30
N ILE A 17 -16.02 4.08 -10.07
CA ILE A 17 -15.10 5.01 -10.74
C ILE A 17 -15.83 5.73 -11.88
N GLU A 18 -16.60 5.02 -12.70
CA GLU A 18 -17.30 5.62 -13.84
C GLU A 18 -18.38 6.61 -13.37
N GLU A 19 -19.13 6.30 -12.31
CA GLU A 19 -20.05 7.25 -11.68
C GLU A 19 -19.32 8.53 -11.22
N ARG A 20 -18.17 8.38 -10.56
CA ARG A 20 -17.40 9.54 -10.07
C ARG A 20 -16.78 10.36 -11.20
N LYS A 21 -16.27 9.72 -12.26
CA LYS A 21 -15.79 10.41 -13.47
C LYS A 21 -16.90 11.22 -14.15
N ASN A 22 -18.15 10.74 -14.11
CA ASN A 22 -19.30 11.46 -14.65
C ASN A 22 -19.67 12.68 -13.80
N ILE A 23 -19.50 12.61 -12.47
CA ILE A 23 -19.76 13.73 -11.55
C ILE A 23 -18.63 14.76 -11.61
N LEU A 24 -17.37 14.30 -11.55
CA LEU A 24 -16.19 15.12 -11.50
C LEU A 24 -15.14 14.56 -12.48
N PRO A 25 -15.11 15.04 -13.72
CA PRO A 25 -14.16 14.58 -14.73
C PRO A 25 -12.70 14.77 -14.31
N LEU A 26 -11.82 13.91 -14.81
CA LEU A 26 -10.40 13.85 -14.41
C LEU A 26 -9.67 15.20 -14.58
N ASP A 27 -9.99 15.97 -15.62
CA ASP A 27 -9.37 17.27 -15.87
C ASP A 27 -9.80 18.33 -14.84
N ILE A 28 -11.06 18.28 -14.39
CA ILE A 28 -11.56 19.13 -13.32
C ILE A 28 -10.97 18.69 -11.97
N LEU A 29 -10.89 17.38 -11.72
CA LEU A 29 -10.22 16.83 -10.55
C LEU A 29 -8.72 17.22 -10.52
N GLY A 30 -8.04 17.25 -11.67
CA GLY A 30 -6.65 17.71 -11.75
C GLY A 30 -6.47 19.17 -11.34
N ARG A 31 -7.48 20.02 -11.57
CA ARG A 31 -7.45 21.42 -11.13
C ARG A 31 -7.64 21.57 -9.63
N THR A 32 -8.38 20.68 -8.97
CA THR A 32 -8.53 20.74 -7.51
C THR A 32 -7.24 20.40 -6.79
N LEU A 33 -6.37 19.55 -7.40
CA LEU A 33 -5.02 19.30 -6.89
C LEU A 33 -4.17 20.58 -6.76
N ALA A 34 -4.32 21.54 -7.69
CA ALA A 34 -3.59 22.81 -7.62
C ALA A 34 -3.97 23.66 -6.40
N TYR A 35 -5.13 23.41 -5.80
CA TYR A 35 -5.60 24.07 -4.58
C TYR A 35 -5.40 23.20 -3.33
N ASN A 36 -4.80 22.01 -3.47
CA ASN A 36 -4.54 21.14 -2.33
C ASN A 36 -3.42 21.74 -1.46
N SER A 37 -3.73 22.03 -0.20
CA SER A 37 -2.77 22.51 0.78
C SER A 37 -1.83 21.41 1.30
N PHE A 38 -2.09 20.15 0.96
CA PHE A 38 -1.35 18.99 1.45
C PHE A 38 -0.59 18.32 0.31
N LEU A 39 0.65 18.77 0.10
CA LEU A 39 1.59 18.05 -0.77
C LEU A 39 2.00 16.72 -0.10
N PRO A 40 2.24 15.64 -0.87
CA PRO A 40 2.85 14.43 -0.33
C PRO A 40 4.16 14.73 0.39
N ARG A 41 4.35 14.13 1.56
CA ARG A 41 5.55 14.31 2.40
C ARG A 41 6.73 13.44 1.94
N LEU A 42 6.46 12.44 1.09
CA LEU A 42 7.44 11.46 0.58
C LEU A 42 7.83 11.72 -0.88
N SER A 43 8.00 12.98 -1.27
CA SER A 43 8.35 13.31 -2.67
C SER A 43 9.81 13.02 -3.03
N ASP A 44 10.68 12.76 -2.05
CA ASP A 44 12.10 12.45 -2.25
C ASP A 44 12.41 11.00 -1.84
N VAL A 45 13.01 10.26 -2.79
CA VAL A 45 13.49 8.89 -2.58
C VAL A 45 14.54 8.84 -1.48
N GLU A 46 15.43 9.84 -1.39
CA GLU A 46 16.44 9.86 -0.33
C GLU A 46 15.79 9.97 1.04
N TYR A 47 14.80 10.84 1.18
CA TYR A 47 14.04 11.00 2.41
C TYR A 47 13.29 9.71 2.78
N LEU A 48 12.71 9.02 1.81
CA LEU A 48 12.09 7.71 2.01
C LEU A 48 13.10 6.70 2.59
N TYR A 49 14.28 6.51 1.98
CA TYR A 49 15.29 5.61 2.52
C TYR A 49 15.80 6.03 3.90
N GLN A 50 16.01 7.33 4.14
CA GLN A 50 16.46 7.83 5.44
C GLN A 50 15.47 7.56 6.57
N ASN A 51 14.16 7.60 6.28
CA ASN A 51 13.11 7.41 7.28
C ASN A 51 12.68 5.95 7.46
N PHE A 52 12.81 5.12 6.42
CA PHE A 52 12.31 3.74 6.45
C PHE A 52 13.40 2.68 6.61
N ARG A 53 14.61 2.92 6.11
CA ARG A 53 15.69 1.91 6.20
C ARG A 53 16.36 1.98 7.55
N VAL A 54 16.28 0.89 8.30
CA VAL A 54 17.02 0.73 9.55
C VAL A 54 18.44 0.32 9.19
N TYR A 55 19.37 1.27 9.22
CA TYR A 55 20.79 0.93 9.09
C TYR A 55 21.28 0.29 10.40
N ASP A 56 21.84 -0.91 10.31
CA ASP A 56 22.73 -1.44 11.34
C ASP A 56 23.94 -0.50 11.41
N LYS A 57 23.85 0.52 12.28
CA LYS A 57 24.98 1.41 12.55
C LYS A 57 26.09 0.54 13.15
N SER A 58 27.02 0.12 12.31
CA SER A 58 28.25 -0.49 12.80
C SER A 58 28.94 0.55 13.70
N PRO A 59 29.36 0.18 14.93
CA PRO A 59 29.92 1.14 15.89
C PRO A 59 31.23 1.83 15.42
N SER A 60 31.74 1.50 14.24
CA SER A 60 32.97 2.06 13.66
C SER A 60 32.78 3.34 12.83
N ASP A 61 31.57 3.71 12.41
CA ASP A 61 31.37 4.89 11.56
C ASP A 61 31.26 6.19 12.38
N LYS A 62 32.40 6.82 12.66
CA LYS A 62 32.50 8.07 13.44
C LYS A 62 31.83 9.29 12.78
N ASN A 63 31.44 9.21 11.51
CA ASN A 63 30.86 10.32 10.76
C ASN A 63 29.33 10.44 10.88
N SER A 64 28.62 9.39 11.31
CA SER A 64 27.15 9.42 11.49
C SER A 64 26.69 10.05 12.81
N LEU A 65 27.63 10.35 13.72
CA LEU A 65 27.40 10.95 15.04
C LEU A 65 27.04 12.46 15.03
N GLN A 66 27.09 13.14 13.88
CA GLN A 66 26.76 14.57 13.83
C GLN A 66 25.25 14.86 13.74
N TYR A 67 24.43 13.98 13.16
CA TYR A 67 22.98 14.19 13.05
C TYR A 67 22.19 13.75 14.29
N GLU A 68 22.78 12.92 15.17
CA GLU A 68 22.12 12.36 16.34
C GLU A 68 22.18 13.27 17.59
N LYS A 69 23.00 14.32 17.56
CA LYS A 69 23.13 15.27 18.69
C LYS A 69 21.93 16.21 18.86
N GLN A 70 20.97 16.20 17.94
CA GLN A 70 19.74 17.01 18.06
C GLN A 70 18.51 16.21 18.52
N SER A 71 18.51 14.87 18.45
CA SER A 71 17.31 14.05 18.74
C SER A 71 17.35 13.24 20.04
N LEU A 72 18.51 13.01 20.68
CA LEU A 72 18.58 12.23 21.92
C LEU A 72 19.35 12.96 23.03
N LYS A 73 18.61 13.62 23.92
CA LYS A 73 19.09 14.01 25.27
C LYS A 73 18.39 13.29 26.42
N THR A 74 17.53 12.31 26.14
CA THR A 74 16.80 11.62 27.21
C THR A 74 16.66 10.14 26.89
N SER A 75 17.66 9.34 27.27
CA SER A 75 17.57 7.92 27.64
C SER A 75 18.98 7.35 27.78
N GLN A 76 19.48 7.27 29.01
CA GLN A 76 20.54 6.33 29.37
C GLN A 76 19.90 5.31 30.31
N ILE A 77 20.06 4.01 30.00
CA ILE A 77 20.31 2.90 30.93
C ILE A 77 20.13 1.55 30.19
N ASN A 78 21.10 0.67 30.41
CA ASN A 78 21.18 -0.78 30.15
C ASN A 78 21.68 -1.31 28.79
N ASN A 79 22.90 -1.86 28.84
CA ASN A 79 23.53 -2.72 27.85
C ASN A 79 23.00 -4.16 28.01
N ASN A 80 22.12 -4.59 27.12
CA ASN A 80 21.87 -5.99 26.75
C ASN A 80 21.41 -5.96 25.29
N HIS A 81 21.90 -6.89 24.46
CA HIS A 81 21.66 -6.99 23.00
C HIS A 81 20.32 -6.36 22.57
N THR A 82 20.37 -5.10 22.14
CA THR A 82 19.21 -4.37 21.66
C THR A 82 18.83 -4.93 20.30
N PRO A 83 17.60 -5.47 20.13
CA PRO A 83 17.13 -5.88 18.81
C PRO A 83 17.17 -4.67 17.86
N VAL A 84 17.55 -4.92 16.61
CA VAL A 84 17.50 -3.93 15.52
C VAL A 84 16.08 -3.35 15.50
N SER A 85 15.94 -2.05 15.75
CA SER A 85 14.63 -1.42 15.88
C SER A 85 13.98 -1.28 14.52
N THR A 86 13.17 -2.26 14.11
CA THR A 86 12.32 -2.15 12.92
C THR A 86 11.32 -1.01 13.11
N HIS A 87 11.16 -0.15 12.10
CA HIS A 87 10.09 0.84 12.12
C HIS A 87 8.73 0.14 12.12
N LYS A 88 7.80 0.66 12.92
CA LYS A 88 6.43 0.14 12.97
C LYS A 88 5.54 0.95 12.05
N GLY A 89 4.81 0.24 11.19
CA GLY A 89 3.65 0.76 10.49
C GLY A 89 2.39 0.09 11.01
N VAL A 90 1.26 0.77 10.86
CA VAL A 90 -0.03 0.27 11.35
C VAL A 90 -1.00 0.15 10.17
N SER A 91 -1.60 -1.01 9.99
CA SER A 91 -2.67 -1.23 9.01
C SER A 91 -4.02 -1.17 9.72
N ILE A 92 -4.87 -0.25 9.30
CA ILE A 92 -6.16 0.06 9.92
C ILE A 92 -7.26 -0.11 8.89
N GLN A 93 -8.33 -0.82 9.26
CA GLN A 93 -9.54 -0.85 8.44
C GLN A 93 -10.24 0.50 8.49
N LEU A 94 -10.77 0.96 7.36
CA LEU A 94 -11.43 2.27 7.24
C LEU A 94 -12.50 2.50 8.34
N ASP A 95 -13.29 1.48 8.66
CA ASP A 95 -14.35 1.55 9.68
C ASP A 95 -13.80 1.85 11.10
N ASN A 96 -12.56 1.45 11.39
CA ASN A 96 -11.91 1.67 12.69
C ASN A 96 -11.23 3.05 12.80
N LEU A 97 -11.15 3.80 11.71
CA LEU A 97 -10.39 5.04 11.65
C LEU A 97 -10.93 6.10 12.61
N THR A 98 -12.25 6.17 12.78
CA THR A 98 -12.91 7.12 13.68
C THR A 98 -12.41 7.00 15.13
N THR A 99 -12.11 5.79 15.60
CA THR A 99 -11.54 5.59 16.94
C THR A 99 -10.16 6.24 17.04
N ILE A 100 -9.33 6.08 16.02
CA ILE A 100 -7.96 6.59 16.01
C ILE A 100 -7.98 8.12 15.92
N LEU A 101 -8.85 8.68 15.09
CA LEU A 101 -9.06 10.12 15.00
C LEU A 101 -9.54 10.71 16.34
N GLN A 102 -10.45 10.02 17.05
CA GLN A 102 -10.90 10.43 18.37
C GLN A 102 -9.75 10.39 19.39
N GLN A 103 -8.95 9.33 19.42
CA GLN A 103 -7.78 9.23 20.29
C GLN A 103 -6.76 10.33 19.99
N ALA A 104 -6.50 10.59 18.71
CA ALA A 104 -5.60 11.64 18.28
C ALA A 104 -6.09 13.05 18.69
N THR A 105 -7.41 13.26 18.78
CA THR A 105 -7.98 14.56 19.17
C THR A 105 -8.01 14.76 20.68
N ILE A 106 -8.11 13.68 21.47
CA ILE A 106 -8.36 13.74 22.92
C ILE A 106 -7.07 13.58 23.75
N GLY A 107 -6.03 12.93 23.23
CA GLY A 107 -4.85 12.50 23.98
C GLY A 107 -3.57 13.33 23.79
N ASP A 108 -2.71 13.30 24.81
CA ASP A 108 -1.31 13.71 24.74
C ASP A 108 -0.52 12.68 23.91
N ASN A 109 -0.58 12.79 22.57
CA ASN A 109 -0.12 11.78 21.59
C ASN A 109 1.40 11.55 21.53
N SER A 110 2.16 12.13 22.45
CA SER A 110 3.63 12.12 22.42
C SER A 110 4.27 10.72 22.37
N HIS A 111 3.53 9.67 22.77
CA HIS A 111 3.98 8.28 22.68
C HIS A 111 3.70 7.62 21.32
N LEU A 112 2.52 7.85 20.72
CA LEU A 112 2.14 7.26 19.43
C LEU A 112 2.98 7.85 18.28
N GLU A 113 3.27 9.15 18.34
CA GLU A 113 4.06 9.87 17.33
C GLU A 113 5.52 9.38 17.24
N LYS A 114 6.06 8.82 18.33
CA LYS A 114 7.46 8.35 18.34
C LYS A 114 7.63 6.94 17.81
N GLU A 115 6.57 6.14 17.78
CA GLU A 115 6.65 4.72 17.41
C GLU A 115 6.06 4.42 16.02
N ILE A 116 5.02 5.14 15.59
CA ILE A 116 4.32 4.86 14.33
C ILE A 116 4.89 5.74 13.22
N LEU A 117 5.55 5.10 12.26
CA LEU A 117 6.09 5.80 11.08
C LEU A 117 5.03 6.04 10.01
N CYS A 118 4.15 5.06 9.79
CA CYS A 118 3.13 5.12 8.75
C CYS A 118 1.83 4.41 9.15
N ILE A 119 0.74 4.87 8.56
CA ILE A 119 -0.60 4.30 8.67
C ILE A 119 -1.07 3.88 7.28
N PHE A 120 -1.46 2.62 7.13
CA PHE A 120 -2.14 2.09 5.95
C PHE A 120 -3.64 2.00 6.20
N ILE A 121 -4.43 2.68 5.38
CA ILE A 121 -5.89 2.55 5.36
C ILE A 121 -6.23 1.40 4.42
N ASP A 122 -6.75 0.31 4.98
CA ASP A 122 -7.20 -0.88 4.25
C ASP A 122 -8.70 -0.71 3.90
N ASP A 123 -8.99 -0.46 2.62
CA ASP A 123 -10.36 -0.41 2.08
C ASP A 123 -10.73 -1.77 1.48
N LYS A 124 -11.64 -2.46 2.17
CA LYS A 124 -12.23 -3.72 1.71
C LYS A 124 -13.46 -3.53 0.82
N GLY A 125 -13.71 -2.30 0.36
CA GLY A 125 -14.78 -1.96 -0.57
C GLY A 125 -16.13 -1.70 0.08
N THR A 126 -16.17 -1.33 1.37
CA THR A 126 -17.43 -1.14 2.11
C THR A 126 -17.96 0.30 2.05
N ASN A 127 -17.12 1.34 1.89
CA ASN A 127 -17.61 2.74 1.83
C ASN A 127 -16.56 3.76 1.30
N GLN A 128 -16.53 4.02 -0.01
CA GLN A 128 -15.51 4.91 -0.60
C GLN A 128 -15.79 6.40 -0.41
N ASP A 129 -17.04 6.79 -0.18
CA ASP A 129 -17.45 8.20 -0.09
C ASP A 129 -16.73 8.93 1.06
N ASN A 130 -16.37 8.21 2.12
CA ASN A 130 -15.67 8.78 3.28
C ASN A 130 -14.14 8.67 3.18
N LEU A 131 -13.59 8.05 2.14
CA LEU A 131 -12.15 7.79 2.06
C LEU A 131 -11.34 9.09 1.95
N ILE A 132 -11.77 10.01 1.08
CA ILE A 132 -11.10 11.29 0.83
C ILE A 132 -11.05 12.13 2.11
N ASP A 133 -12.19 12.22 2.80
CA ASP A 133 -12.31 12.95 4.06
C ASP A 133 -11.48 12.30 5.18
N SER A 134 -11.44 10.97 5.20
CA SER A 134 -10.67 10.18 6.16
C SER A 134 -9.16 10.41 6.04
N ILE A 135 -8.62 10.32 4.82
CA ILE A 135 -7.20 10.60 4.56
C ILE A 135 -6.90 12.08 4.86
N SER A 136 -7.78 12.99 4.43
CA SER A 136 -7.61 14.43 4.66
C SER A 136 -7.61 14.79 6.15
N ALA A 137 -8.49 14.16 6.94
CA ALA A 137 -8.54 14.33 8.39
C ALA A 137 -7.27 13.80 9.06
N LEU A 138 -6.83 12.59 8.72
CA LEU A 138 -5.57 12.03 9.22
C LEU A 138 -4.39 12.93 8.90
N ARG A 139 -4.31 13.44 7.67
CA ARG A 139 -3.22 14.31 7.23
C ARG A 139 -3.10 15.58 8.08
N ARG A 140 -4.24 16.13 8.49
CA ARG A 140 -4.30 17.34 9.34
C ARG A 140 -3.95 17.07 10.79
N LEU A 141 -4.33 15.89 11.29
CA LEU A 141 -4.19 15.56 12.70
C LEU A 141 -2.86 14.87 13.04
N MET A 142 -2.18 14.25 12.07
CA MET A 142 -1.01 13.42 12.33
C MET A 142 0.18 13.74 11.42
N PRO A 143 1.42 13.72 11.96
CA PRO A 143 2.64 13.89 11.18
C PRO A 143 3.08 12.60 10.46
N VAL A 144 2.41 11.47 10.68
CA VAL A 144 2.74 10.16 10.09
C VAL A 144 2.52 10.11 8.58
N PHE A 145 3.20 9.17 7.91
CA PHE A 145 2.93 8.90 6.49
C PHE A 145 1.63 8.11 6.31
N ILE A 146 0.88 8.44 5.27
CA ILE A 146 -0.44 7.83 5.01
C ILE A 146 -0.36 7.01 3.72
N GLY A 147 -0.48 5.69 3.86
CA GLY A 147 -0.64 4.76 2.76
C GLY A 147 -2.11 4.38 2.56
N TYR A 148 -2.51 4.21 1.30
CA TYR A 148 -3.80 3.63 0.97
C TYR A 148 -3.63 2.22 0.38
N LYS A 149 -4.38 1.26 0.92
CA LYS A 149 -4.39 -0.13 0.46
C LYS A 149 -5.82 -0.53 0.12
N GLY A 150 -6.13 -0.59 -1.17
CA GLY A 150 -7.44 -0.96 -1.68
C GLY A 150 -7.35 -1.40 -3.14
N VAL A 151 -8.50 -1.51 -3.81
CA VAL A 151 -8.54 -1.86 -5.24
C VAL A 151 -8.25 -0.62 -6.08
N ILE A 152 -7.02 -0.49 -6.60
CA ILE A 152 -6.61 0.60 -7.50
C ILE A 152 -6.41 0.03 -8.90
N ILE A 153 -7.25 0.48 -9.83
CA ILE A 153 -7.29 0.02 -11.23
C ILE A 153 -7.24 1.18 -12.24
N ASP A 154 -7.39 2.42 -11.79
CA ASP A 154 -7.42 3.62 -12.65
C ASP A 154 -6.60 4.77 -12.05
N THR A 155 -5.99 5.58 -12.92
CA THR A 155 -5.29 6.83 -12.56
C THR A 155 -6.18 7.84 -11.83
N TYR A 156 -7.49 7.84 -12.10
CA TYR A 156 -8.46 8.68 -11.42
C TYR A 156 -8.41 8.50 -9.89
N GLN A 157 -8.34 7.25 -9.44
CA GLN A 157 -8.24 6.94 -8.01
C GLN A 157 -6.92 7.45 -7.41
N ILE A 158 -5.81 7.32 -8.14
CA ILE A 158 -4.50 7.82 -7.69
C ILE A 158 -4.54 9.34 -7.54
N LEU A 159 -5.23 10.04 -8.44
CA LEU A 159 -5.41 11.49 -8.35
C LEU A 159 -6.25 11.88 -7.13
N GLU A 160 -7.34 11.15 -6.84
CA GLU A 160 -8.13 11.36 -5.62
C GLU A 160 -7.29 11.17 -4.36
N LEU A 161 -6.43 10.15 -4.31
CA LEU A 161 -5.52 9.91 -3.20
C LEU A 161 -4.54 11.07 -3.02
N ALA A 162 -3.98 11.59 -4.11
CA ALA A 162 -3.09 12.75 -4.07
C ALA A 162 -3.82 13.99 -3.50
N ILE A 163 -5.04 14.25 -3.96
CA ILE A 163 -5.87 15.38 -3.49
C ILE A 163 -6.24 15.22 -2.01
N SER A 164 -6.48 14.00 -1.56
CA SER A 164 -6.77 13.71 -0.15
C SER A 164 -5.54 13.89 0.74
N GLY A 165 -4.34 13.98 0.13
CA GLY A 165 -3.08 14.07 0.83
C GLY A 165 -2.58 12.71 1.29
N ALA A 166 -2.73 11.63 0.52
CA ALA A 166 -1.98 10.41 0.75
C ALA A 166 -0.47 10.62 0.47
N ASP A 167 0.38 9.74 0.99
CA ASP A 167 1.81 9.66 0.65
C ASP A 167 2.13 8.44 -0.21
N MET A 168 1.40 7.34 0.01
CA MET A 168 1.69 6.05 -0.59
C MET A 168 0.41 5.37 -1.04
N PHE A 169 0.52 4.46 -2.00
CA PHE A 169 -0.60 3.61 -2.40
C PHE A 169 -0.13 2.21 -2.78
N VAL A 170 -0.94 1.20 -2.49
CA VAL A 170 -0.63 -0.20 -2.75
C VAL A 170 -1.31 -0.66 -4.04
N LEU A 171 -0.51 -1.17 -4.98
CA LEU A 171 -0.97 -1.87 -6.18
C LEU A 171 -0.95 -3.38 -5.94
N ASP A 172 -2.12 -3.99 -5.86
CA ASP A 172 -2.27 -5.44 -5.74
C ASP A 172 -2.16 -6.13 -7.10
N CYS A 173 -1.14 -6.98 -7.26
CA CYS A 173 -0.92 -7.75 -8.47
C CYS A 173 -2.11 -8.65 -8.84
N ASN A 174 -2.82 -9.21 -7.86
CA ASN A 174 -3.99 -10.05 -8.14
C ASN A 174 -5.16 -9.20 -8.63
N ALA A 175 -5.48 -8.11 -7.93
CA ALA A 175 -6.57 -7.21 -8.33
C ALA A 175 -6.39 -6.69 -9.76
N LEU A 176 -5.16 -6.31 -10.13
CA LEU A 176 -4.85 -5.85 -11.49
C LEU A 176 -4.96 -6.97 -12.54
N ARG A 177 -4.62 -8.22 -12.21
CA ARG A 177 -4.85 -9.36 -13.12
C ARG A 177 -6.33 -9.59 -13.39
N LEU A 178 -7.14 -9.64 -12.33
CA LEU A 178 -8.58 -9.80 -12.43
C LEU A 178 -9.20 -8.67 -13.26
N PHE A 179 -8.71 -7.44 -13.09
CA PHE A 179 -9.13 -6.30 -13.91
C PHE A 179 -8.74 -6.45 -15.38
N ILE A 180 -7.56 -6.98 -15.70
CA ILE A 180 -7.16 -7.27 -17.09
C ILE A 180 -8.07 -8.32 -17.73
N ASP A 181 -8.51 -9.33 -16.97
CA ASP A 181 -9.43 -10.33 -17.49
C ASP A 181 -10.80 -9.71 -17.82
N ILE A 182 -11.31 -8.81 -16.95
CA ILE A 182 -12.52 -8.01 -17.22
C ILE A 182 -12.33 -7.12 -18.46
N LEU A 183 -11.20 -6.40 -18.56
CA LEU A 183 -10.89 -5.54 -19.71
C LEU A 183 -10.85 -6.32 -21.02
N SER A 184 -10.23 -7.51 -20.99
CA SER A 184 -10.10 -8.38 -22.16
C SER A 184 -11.47 -8.87 -22.64
N TYR A 185 -12.35 -9.22 -21.70
CA TYR A 185 -13.74 -9.56 -22.00
C TYR A 185 -14.49 -8.38 -22.63
N ALA A 186 -14.47 -7.20 -21.97
CA ALA A 186 -15.16 -6.01 -22.47
C ALA A 186 -14.69 -5.61 -23.88
N GLN A 187 -13.40 -5.72 -24.17
CA GLN A 187 -12.84 -5.47 -25.51
C GLN A 187 -13.31 -6.48 -26.54
N THR A 188 -13.40 -7.76 -26.16
CA THR A 188 -13.85 -8.85 -27.05
C THR A 188 -15.31 -8.66 -27.43
N GLU A 189 -16.16 -8.33 -26.46
CA GLU A 189 -17.59 -8.09 -26.65
C GLU A 189 -17.90 -6.66 -27.14
N LYS A 190 -16.90 -5.77 -27.22
CA LYS A 190 -17.03 -4.34 -27.55
C LYS A 190 -18.03 -3.61 -26.66
N LEU A 191 -18.03 -3.95 -25.37
CA LEU A 191 -18.88 -3.36 -24.35
C LEU A 191 -18.12 -2.26 -23.60
N PRO A 192 -18.79 -1.18 -23.18
CA PRO A 192 -18.23 -0.27 -22.19
C PRO A 192 -18.09 -0.99 -20.84
N LEU A 193 -17.14 -0.54 -20.00
CA LEU A 193 -16.76 -1.24 -18.78
C LEU A 193 -17.85 -1.26 -17.71
N ASP A 194 -18.69 -0.23 -17.68
CA ASP A 194 -19.82 -0.07 -16.78
C ASP A 194 -21.06 -0.88 -17.19
N SER A 195 -21.11 -1.40 -18.43
CA SER A 195 -22.22 -2.22 -18.91
C SER A 195 -21.97 -3.73 -18.81
N ILE A 196 -20.90 -4.16 -18.13
CA ILE A 196 -20.54 -5.57 -18.03
C ILE A 196 -21.60 -6.30 -17.21
N ASN A 197 -22.33 -7.21 -17.84
CA ASN A 197 -23.21 -8.12 -17.13
C ASN A 197 -22.37 -9.24 -16.48
N THR A 198 -22.40 -9.27 -15.15
CA THR A 198 -21.64 -10.19 -14.31
C THR A 198 -21.84 -11.66 -14.67
N GLU A 199 -23.08 -12.08 -14.99
CA GLU A 199 -23.38 -13.47 -15.35
C GLU A 199 -22.73 -13.84 -16.68
N SER A 200 -22.90 -13.01 -17.72
CA SER A 200 -22.32 -13.23 -19.04
C SER A 200 -20.79 -13.21 -19.04
N PHE A 201 -20.18 -12.34 -18.23
CA PHE A 201 -18.74 -12.31 -18.03
C PHE A 201 -18.23 -13.64 -17.44
N PHE A 202 -18.93 -14.17 -16.44
CA PHE A 202 -18.53 -15.40 -15.78
C PHE A 202 -18.71 -16.64 -16.65
N GLU A 203 -19.74 -16.69 -17.50
CA GLU A 203 -19.88 -17.74 -18.51
C GLU A 203 -18.71 -17.72 -19.51
N HIS A 204 -18.32 -16.53 -19.98
CA HIS A 204 -17.18 -16.36 -20.88
C HIS A 204 -15.85 -16.78 -20.24
N LEU A 205 -15.65 -16.44 -18.96
CA LEU A 205 -14.42 -16.76 -18.23
C LEU A 205 -14.19 -18.28 -18.09
N GLN A 206 -15.26 -19.07 -18.00
CA GLN A 206 -15.16 -20.54 -17.95
C GLN A 206 -14.76 -21.16 -19.29
N GLN A 207 -15.07 -20.49 -20.40
CA GLN A 207 -14.89 -21.02 -21.75
C GLN A 207 -13.52 -20.67 -22.35
N THR A 208 -12.87 -19.61 -21.86
CA THR A 208 -11.66 -19.08 -22.49
C THR A 208 -10.37 -19.39 -21.72
N LYS A 209 -9.30 -19.71 -22.47
CA LYS A 209 -7.93 -19.84 -21.96
C LYS A 209 -7.04 -18.77 -22.60
N HIS A 210 -7.29 -17.50 -22.32
CA HIS A 210 -6.42 -16.42 -22.81
C HIS A 210 -5.22 -16.23 -21.86
N LYS A 211 -3.99 -16.25 -22.38
CA LYS A 211 -2.78 -16.07 -21.56
C LYS A 211 -1.71 -15.12 -22.10
N LYS A 212 -1.62 -14.89 -23.42
CA LYS A 212 -0.47 -14.17 -23.99
C LYS A 212 -0.63 -12.65 -24.00
N ASP A 213 -1.79 -12.14 -24.39
CA ASP A 213 -2.02 -10.68 -24.48
C ASP A 213 -2.17 -10.01 -23.11
N SER A 214 -2.70 -10.75 -22.12
CA SER A 214 -2.91 -10.29 -20.75
C SER A 214 -1.62 -9.80 -20.08
N LYS A 215 -0.47 -10.44 -20.35
CA LYS A 215 0.83 -10.02 -19.77
C LYS A 215 1.26 -8.63 -20.23
N LYS A 216 1.07 -8.33 -21.53
CA LYS A 216 1.45 -7.02 -22.08
C LYS A 216 0.52 -5.93 -21.56
N MET A 217 -0.78 -6.21 -21.49
CA MET A 217 -1.78 -5.28 -20.95
C MET A 217 -1.50 -5.00 -19.47
N LEU A 218 -1.25 -6.04 -18.67
CA LEU A 218 -0.90 -5.92 -17.25
C LEU A 218 0.34 -5.05 -17.04
N SER A 219 1.43 -5.33 -17.78
CA SER A 219 2.66 -4.53 -17.69
C SER A 219 2.43 -3.07 -18.10
N THR A 220 1.62 -2.83 -19.12
CA THR A 220 1.27 -1.47 -19.56
C THR A 220 0.49 -0.73 -18.47
N LEU A 221 -0.52 -1.38 -17.90
CA LEU A 221 -1.33 -0.82 -16.83
C LEU A 221 -0.49 -0.49 -15.60
N PHE A 222 0.35 -1.42 -15.13
CA PHE A 222 1.27 -1.17 -14.02
C PHE A 222 2.15 0.05 -14.26
N ASN A 223 2.85 0.08 -15.41
CA ASN A 223 3.74 1.19 -15.72
C ASN A 223 2.97 2.53 -15.75
N ASN A 224 1.75 2.55 -16.31
CA ASN A 224 0.93 3.76 -16.35
C ASN A 224 0.55 4.24 -14.94
N LEU A 225 0.06 3.34 -14.07
CA LEU A 225 -0.33 3.68 -12.70
C LEU A 225 0.88 4.15 -11.86
N ILE A 226 2.03 3.47 -11.99
CA ILE A 226 3.27 3.84 -11.30
C ILE A 226 3.78 5.20 -11.77
N ALA A 227 3.88 5.42 -13.09
CA ALA A 227 4.35 6.68 -13.64
C ALA A 227 3.44 7.83 -13.21
N PHE A 228 2.13 7.62 -13.24
CA PHE A 228 1.16 8.62 -12.82
C PHE A 228 1.31 8.96 -11.33
N GLY A 229 1.41 7.95 -10.46
CA GLY A 229 1.64 8.15 -9.02
C GLY A 229 2.94 8.90 -8.72
N ASN A 230 4.06 8.49 -9.34
CA ASN A 230 5.35 9.14 -9.18
C ASN A 230 5.30 10.61 -9.62
N ASN A 231 4.61 10.92 -10.72
CA ASN A 231 4.44 12.30 -11.21
C ASN A 231 3.62 13.17 -10.25
N LEU A 232 2.80 12.56 -9.39
CA LEU A 232 2.05 13.24 -8.34
C LEU A 232 2.81 13.31 -7.01
N GLY A 233 4.03 12.76 -6.93
CA GLY A 233 4.82 12.68 -5.71
C GLY A 233 4.34 11.61 -4.71
N LEU A 234 3.50 10.67 -5.17
CA LEU A 234 3.08 9.53 -4.36
C LEU A 234 4.05 8.37 -4.55
N VAL A 235 4.23 7.56 -3.50
CA VAL A 235 5.09 6.36 -3.53
C VAL A 235 4.24 5.12 -3.83
N PRO A 236 4.37 4.50 -5.03
CA PRO A 236 3.73 3.24 -5.33
C PRO A 236 4.40 2.09 -4.58
N ILE A 237 3.58 1.21 -4.00
CA ILE A 237 4.02 -0.02 -3.33
C ILE A 237 3.40 -1.20 -4.07
N ILE A 238 4.21 -2.13 -4.57
CA ILE A 238 3.67 -3.34 -5.21
C ILE A 238 3.46 -4.44 -4.16
N GLN A 239 2.23 -4.93 -4.05
CA GLN A 239 1.93 -6.10 -3.23
C GLN A 239 2.16 -7.39 -4.01
N LEU A 240 3.08 -8.21 -3.50
CA LEU A 240 3.47 -9.49 -4.06
C LEU A 240 2.74 -10.63 -3.35
N GLN A 241 2.34 -11.65 -4.09
CA GLN A 241 1.67 -12.84 -3.58
C GLN A 241 2.45 -14.11 -3.97
N ASP A 242 3.04 -14.14 -5.16
CA ASP A 242 3.76 -15.30 -5.67
C ASP A 242 5.09 -14.95 -6.39
N LYS A 243 5.80 -15.99 -6.86
CA LYS A 243 7.06 -15.83 -7.60
C LYS A 243 6.87 -15.19 -8.99
N ASN A 244 5.68 -15.25 -9.56
CA ASN A 244 5.39 -14.62 -10.84
C ASN A 244 5.25 -13.10 -10.68
N ASP A 245 4.73 -12.64 -9.53
CA ASP A 245 4.71 -11.22 -9.16
C ASP A 245 6.12 -10.64 -9.10
N VAL A 246 7.06 -11.35 -8.46
CA VAL A 246 8.47 -10.94 -8.41
C VAL A 246 9.05 -10.81 -9.83
N LYS A 247 8.81 -11.80 -10.70
CA LYS A 247 9.27 -11.73 -12.10
C LYS A 247 8.65 -10.58 -12.87
N MET A 248 7.38 -10.27 -12.59
CA MET A 248 6.68 -9.15 -13.22
C MET A 248 7.26 -7.82 -12.74
N LEU A 249 7.41 -7.64 -11.42
CA LEU A 249 8.04 -6.47 -10.79
C LEU A 249 9.40 -6.14 -11.43
N LEU A 250 10.28 -7.14 -11.53
CA LEU A 250 11.61 -6.98 -12.12
C LEU A 250 11.61 -6.69 -13.64
N SER A 251 10.45 -6.82 -14.29
CA SER A 251 10.27 -6.51 -15.72
C SER A 251 9.59 -5.16 -15.98
N LEU A 252 9.20 -4.43 -14.93
CA LEU A 252 8.60 -3.11 -15.07
C LEU A 252 9.65 -2.08 -15.54
N LYS A 253 9.19 -1.07 -16.27
CA LYS A 253 10.05 -0.05 -16.86
C LYS A 253 10.29 1.11 -15.90
N ASN A 254 9.26 1.45 -15.13
CA ASN A 254 9.34 2.51 -14.14
C ASN A 254 9.98 1.98 -12.86
N PRO A 255 10.87 2.77 -12.23
CA PRO A 255 11.50 2.40 -10.98
C PRO A 255 10.46 2.28 -9.87
N ILE A 256 10.68 1.31 -8.99
CA ILE A 256 9.87 1.07 -7.81
C ILE A 256 10.84 0.75 -6.69
N ASP A 257 10.72 1.46 -5.59
CA ASP A 257 11.58 1.28 -4.43
C ASP A 257 10.88 0.45 -3.34
N CYS A 258 9.55 0.46 -3.29
CA CYS A 258 8.78 -0.14 -2.21
C CYS A 258 7.98 -1.38 -2.65
N VAL A 259 8.02 -2.42 -1.83
CA VAL A 259 7.22 -3.65 -2.03
C VAL A 259 6.57 -4.09 -0.73
N LEU A 260 5.34 -4.57 -0.84
CA LEU A 260 4.64 -5.28 0.22
C LEU A 260 4.77 -6.78 -0.06
N CYS A 261 5.62 -7.45 0.70
CA CYS A 261 6.10 -8.79 0.36
C CYS A 261 5.84 -9.78 1.51
N PRO A 262 5.27 -10.97 1.23
CA PRO A 262 5.18 -12.02 2.22
C PRO A 262 6.58 -12.59 2.54
N PRO A 263 6.82 -13.12 3.75
CA PRO A 263 8.15 -13.51 4.19
C PRO A 263 8.85 -14.55 3.28
N ASN A 264 8.09 -15.45 2.67
CA ASN A 264 8.59 -16.50 1.78
C ASN A 264 9.13 -15.99 0.42
N LEU A 265 8.91 -14.72 0.08
CA LEU A 265 9.38 -14.11 -1.16
C LEU A 265 10.53 -13.11 -0.96
N ILE A 266 10.84 -12.71 0.29
CA ILE A 266 11.86 -11.70 0.61
C ILE A 266 13.23 -12.04 0.00
N SER A 267 13.64 -13.31 0.08
CA SER A 267 14.94 -13.77 -0.44
C SER A 267 15.08 -13.69 -1.97
N LEU A 268 13.99 -13.45 -2.69
CA LEU A 268 13.97 -13.30 -4.15
C LEU A 268 14.11 -11.84 -4.59
N LEU A 269 14.02 -10.89 -3.65
CA LEU A 269 14.09 -9.47 -3.93
C LEU A 269 15.52 -8.95 -3.77
N PRO A 270 15.97 -8.03 -4.63
CA PRO A 270 17.21 -7.29 -4.40
C PRO A 270 17.15 -6.49 -3.09
N ASN A 271 18.28 -6.40 -2.38
CA ASN A 271 18.41 -5.61 -1.15
C ASN A 271 18.24 -4.09 -1.36
N SER A 272 18.06 -3.63 -2.60
CA SER A 272 17.77 -2.23 -2.89
C SER A 272 16.33 -1.85 -2.56
N TYR A 273 15.39 -2.79 -2.55
CA TYR A 273 13.99 -2.51 -2.23
C TYR A 273 13.80 -2.21 -0.74
N LEU A 274 12.83 -1.34 -0.44
CA LEU A 274 12.23 -1.19 0.87
C LEU A 274 11.09 -2.20 1.01
N ILE A 275 11.22 -3.07 2.00
CA ILE A 275 10.33 -4.20 2.18
C ILE A 275 9.38 -3.93 3.34
N PHE A 276 8.10 -3.78 3.00
CA PHE A 276 6.98 -3.81 3.92
C PHE A 276 6.52 -5.26 4.09
N SER A 277 6.34 -5.71 5.32
CA SER A 277 5.79 -7.03 5.62
C SER A 277 4.57 -6.90 6.53
N LEU A 278 3.47 -7.53 6.14
CA LEU A 278 2.30 -7.69 7.01
C LEU A 278 2.59 -8.78 8.03
N LEU A 279 2.45 -8.44 9.32
CA LEU A 279 2.34 -9.44 10.36
C LEU A 279 0.99 -10.14 10.19
N GLN A 280 1.01 -11.34 9.61
CA GLN A 280 -0.15 -12.21 9.69
C GLN A 280 -0.22 -12.70 11.13
N ASP A 281 -1.25 -12.25 11.83
CA ASP A 281 -1.65 -12.78 13.13
C ASP A 281 -1.82 -14.30 12.99
N SER A 282 -0.83 -15.08 13.44
CA SER A 282 -0.93 -16.53 13.60
C SER A 282 -1.83 -16.84 14.80
N VAL A 283 -3.04 -16.29 14.80
CA VAL A 283 -4.02 -16.44 15.86
C VAL A 283 -4.83 -17.71 15.56
N SER A 284 -4.18 -18.86 15.75
CA SER A 284 -4.91 -20.04 16.23
C SER A 284 -4.83 -20.00 17.76
N LYS A 285 -5.88 -19.46 18.41
CA LYS A 285 -5.98 -19.31 19.88
C LYS A 285 -5.90 -20.62 20.69
N ASP A 286 -5.83 -21.78 20.04
CA ASP A 286 -5.93 -23.10 20.71
C ASP A 286 -4.70 -24.00 20.55
N ARG A 287 -3.56 -23.51 20.08
CA ARG A 287 -2.34 -24.31 20.05
C ARG A 287 -1.33 -23.74 21.04
N SER A 288 -0.99 -24.56 22.04
CA SER A 288 0.17 -24.33 22.89
C SER A 288 1.38 -24.02 22.00
N PRO A 289 2.24 -23.06 22.40
CA PRO A 289 3.35 -22.61 21.58
C PRO A 289 4.28 -23.80 21.30
N THR A 290 4.12 -24.41 20.14
CA THR A 290 5.11 -25.37 19.63
C THR A 290 6.34 -24.56 19.25
N LYS A 291 7.53 -25.10 19.50
CA LYS A 291 8.85 -24.46 19.32
C LYS A 291 9.17 -23.90 17.91
N HIS A 292 8.20 -23.84 17.00
CA HIS A 292 8.32 -23.28 15.66
C HIS A 292 7.84 -21.82 15.51
N ASP A 293 7.25 -21.20 16.53
CA ASP A 293 6.84 -19.77 16.49
C ASP A 293 7.98 -18.75 16.73
N VAL A 294 9.25 -19.20 16.69
CA VAL A 294 10.45 -18.36 16.89
C VAL A 294 10.94 -17.72 15.57
N GLY A 295 10.18 -17.83 14.48
CA GLY A 295 10.65 -17.49 13.13
C GLY A 295 10.74 -16.00 12.77
N LEU A 296 10.07 -15.09 13.49
CA LEU A 296 9.98 -13.68 13.11
C LEU A 296 11.19 -12.83 13.56
N GLN A 297 11.98 -13.28 14.52
CA GLN A 297 13.12 -12.51 15.06
C GLN A 297 14.35 -12.44 14.14
N ASN A 298 14.34 -13.13 12.98
CA ASN A 298 15.53 -13.28 12.13
C ASN A 298 15.36 -12.85 10.67
N TYR A 299 14.27 -12.16 10.29
CA TYR A 299 14.17 -11.64 8.93
C TYR A 299 15.01 -10.38 8.78
N GLN A 300 16.31 -10.57 8.54
CA GLN A 300 17.17 -9.52 7.99
C GLN A 300 16.56 -9.06 6.65
N GLY A 301 16.41 -7.74 6.48
CA GLY A 301 15.90 -7.13 5.24
C GLY A 301 14.43 -6.74 5.23
N ILE A 302 13.70 -6.81 6.36
CA ILE A 302 12.41 -6.12 6.49
C ILE A 302 12.66 -4.71 7.02
N ASP A 303 12.23 -3.69 6.29
CA ASP A 303 12.36 -2.29 6.70
C ASP A 303 11.17 -1.86 7.58
N VAL A 304 9.96 -2.32 7.24
CA VAL A 304 8.72 -1.95 7.94
C VAL A 304 7.86 -3.17 8.25
N LEU A 305 7.48 -3.31 9.52
CA LEU A 305 6.47 -4.27 9.95
C LEU A 305 5.12 -3.57 10.06
N LEU A 306 4.13 -4.08 9.33
CA LEU A 306 2.74 -3.61 9.39
C LEU A 306 1.96 -4.46 10.38
N GLU A 307 1.65 -3.88 11.54
CA GLU A 307 0.77 -4.47 12.55
C GLU A 307 -0.69 -4.22 12.16
N GLN A 308 -1.53 -5.26 12.16
CA GLN A 308 -2.95 -5.12 11.88
C GLN A 308 -3.71 -4.80 13.17
N VAL A 309 -4.43 -3.68 13.19
CA VAL A 309 -5.27 -3.31 14.34
C VAL A 309 -6.65 -3.94 14.16
N TYR A 310 -6.80 -5.15 14.71
CA TYR A 310 -8.11 -5.78 14.88
C TYR A 310 -8.74 -5.32 16.19
N LYS A 311 -9.99 -4.89 16.13
CA LYS A 311 -10.86 -4.76 17.31
C LYS A 311 -11.78 -5.97 17.37
#